data_AF-A0A7J5AHB0-F1
#
_entry.id   AF-A0A7J5AHB0-F1
#
_cell.length_a   1.000
_cell.length_b   1.000
_cell.length_c   1.000
_cell.angle_alpha   90.00
_cell.angle_beta   90.00
_cell.angle_gamma   90.00
#
_symmetry.space_group_name_H-M   'P 1'
#
loop_
_entity.id
_entity.type
_entity.pdbx_description
1 polymer ?
#
loop_
_entity_poly.entity_id
_entity_poly.type
_entity_poly.pdbx_seq_one_letter_code
_entity_poly.pdbx_strand_id
1 'polypeptide(L)' 'MKLINSDTRFDYFIDYFQGIEIRIRKDKLTQQIYFSSESVAQCLGFNNTDEMVQSNDESTNIFLDGMNKGEVISGF' A
#
# COMPACT_ATOMS: atom_id res chain seq x y z
N MET A 1 7.35 11.16 -1.19
CA MET A 1 5.99 11.38 -0.60
C MET A 1 5.62 12.86 -0.59
N LYS A 2 4.49 13.23 -1.21
CA LYS A 2 3.90 14.58 -1.21
C LYS A 2 2.56 14.56 -0.47
N LEU A 3 2.38 15.42 0.53
CA LEU A 3 1.09 15.60 1.21
C LEU A 3 0.09 16.24 0.24
N ILE A 4 -1.07 15.62 0.06
CA ILE A 4 -2.13 16.09 -0.85
C ILE A 4 -3.39 16.54 -0.13
N ASN A 5 -3.68 15.97 1.05
CA ASN A 5 -4.84 16.33 1.85
C ASN A 5 -4.64 15.88 3.30
N SER A 6 -5.46 16.41 4.21
CA SER A 6 -5.42 16.10 5.63
C SER A 6 -6.81 16.28 6.24
N ASP A 7 -7.25 15.34 7.08
CA ASP A 7 -8.47 15.46 7.87
C ASP A 7 -8.20 15.27 9.37
N THR A 8 -9.22 15.09 10.20
CA THR A 8 -9.05 14.97 11.65
C THR A 8 -8.29 13.71 12.08
N ARG A 9 -8.35 12.65 11.28
CA ARG A 9 -7.79 11.33 11.62
C ARG A 9 -6.61 10.93 10.74
N PHE A 10 -6.54 11.43 9.51
CA PHE A 10 -5.59 10.96 8.51
C PHE A 10 -4.86 12.09 7.79
N ASP A 11 -3.61 11.80 7.41
CA ASP A 11 -2.87 12.53 6.39
C ASP A 11 -2.82 11.69 5.10
N TYR A 12 -3.08 12.31 3.97
CA TYR A 12 -3.12 11.67 2.66
C TYR A 12 -1.94 12.14 1.82
N PHE A 13 -1.21 11.19 1.26
CA PHE A 13 -0.02 11.44 0.45
C PHE A 13 -0.12 10.75 -0.90
N ILE A 14 0.58 11.32 -1.87
CA ILE A 14 0.92 10.66 -3.13
C ILE A 14 2.43 10.49 -3.19
N ASP A 15 2.89 9.33 -3.64
CA ASP A 15 4.27 9.08 -4.02
C ASP A 15 4.35 8.31 -5.34
N TYR A 16 5.55 8.06 -5.83
CA TYR A 16 5.77 7.23 -7.01
C TYR A 16 6.77 6.12 -6.73
N PHE A 17 6.46 4.90 -7.18
CA PHE A 17 7.38 3.77 -7.18
C PHE A 17 7.49 3.20 -8.58
N GLN A 18 8.71 3.19 -9.14
CA GLN A 18 8.97 2.74 -10.51
C GLN A 18 8.04 3.39 -11.57
N GLY A 19 7.64 4.64 -11.35
CA GLY A 19 6.74 5.38 -12.25
C GLY A 19 5.24 5.18 -11.98
N ILE A 20 4.87 4.32 -11.04
CA ILE A 20 3.48 4.06 -10.64
C ILE A 20 3.10 4.98 -9.49
N GLU A 21 1.94 5.65 -9.60
CA GLU A 21 1.40 6.50 -8.52
C GLU A 21 0.92 5.64 -7.34
N ILE A 22 1.52 5.87 -6.18
CA ILE A 22 1.12 5.24 -4.92
C ILE A 22 0.35 6.24 -4.06
N ARG A 23 -0.86 5.85 -3.69
CA ARG A 23 -1.68 6.60 -2.73
C ARG A 23 -1.51 6.03 -1.33
N ILE A 24 -1.16 6.90 -0.40
CA ILE A 24 -0.78 6.55 0.96
C ILE A 24 -1.69 7.32 1.93
N ARG A 25 -2.19 6.64 2.95
CA ARG A 25 -2.98 7.21 4.05
C ARG A 25 -2.27 6.91 5.37
N LYS A 26 -1.97 7.92 6.17
CA LYS A 26 -1.32 7.78 7.47
C LYS A 26 -2.28 8.16 8.59
N ASP A 27 -2.51 7.27 9.55
CA ASP A 27 -3.30 7.58 10.75
C ASP A 27 -2.48 8.49 11.68
N LYS A 28 -3.05 9.62 12.09
CA LYS A 28 -2.38 10.61 12.93
C LYS A 28 -2.20 10.14 14.37
N LEU A 29 -3.09 9.28 14.86
CA LEU A 29 -3.04 8.77 16.23
C LEU A 29 -2.06 7.60 16.33
N THR A 30 -2.23 6.59 15.48
CA THR A 30 -1.41 5.36 15.56
C THR A 30 -0.10 5.47 14.79
N GLN A 31 0.05 6.50 13.96
CA GLN A 31 1.15 6.66 13.00
C GLN A 31 1.23 5.55 11.94
N GLN A 32 0.23 4.66 11.88
CA GLN A 32 0.19 3.55 10.94
C GLN A 32 -0.02 4.04 9.51
N ILE A 33 0.66 3.39 8.57
CA ILE A 33 0.62 3.71 7.14
C ILE A 33 -0.21 2.64 6.43
N TYR A 34 -1.18 3.09 5.65
CA TYR A 34 -1.98 2.27 4.77
C TYR A 34 -1.73 2.70 3.34
N PHE A 35 -1.69 1.75 2.41
CA PHE A 35 -1.60 2.06 1.00
C PHE A 35 -2.90 1.63 0.32
N SER A 36 -3.21 2.26 -0.80
CA SER A 36 -4.31 1.81 -1.64
C SER A 36 -3.99 0.44 -2.24
N SER A 37 -4.91 -0.52 -2.09
CA SER A 37 -4.78 -1.86 -2.69
C SER A 37 -4.58 -1.81 -4.21
N GLU A 38 -5.13 -0.79 -4.87
CA GLU A 38 -4.99 -0.61 -6.31
C GLU A 38 -3.56 -0.20 -6.70
N SER A 39 -2.98 0.76 -5.98
CA SER A 39 -1.57 1.12 -6.16
C SER A 39 -0.65 -0.07 -5.90
N VAL A 40 -0.99 -0.90 -4.91
CA VAL A 40 -0.22 -2.11 -4.56
C VAL A 40 -0.29 -3.14 -5.67
N ALA A 41 -1.49 -3.45 -6.17
CA ALA A 41 -1.68 -4.39 -7.26
C ALA A 41 -0.86 -3.99 -8.49
N GLN A 42 -0.89 -2.70 -8.86
CA GLN A 42 -0.11 -2.18 -9.97
C GLN A 42 1.41 -2.28 -9.72
N CYS A 43 1.87 -1.98 -8.50
CA CYS A 43 3.29 -2.14 -8.14
C CYS A 43 3.77 -3.59 -8.21
N LEU A 44 2.87 -4.55 -8.00
CA LEU A 44 3.14 -5.98 -8.11
C LEU A 44 2.94 -6.53 -9.54
N GLY A 45 2.57 -5.67 -10.50
CA GLY A 45 2.40 -6.04 -11.91
C GLY A 45 1.01 -6.54 -12.29
N PHE A 46 0.02 -6.42 -11.40
CA PHE A 46 -1.38 -6.74 -11.69
C PHE A 46 -2.12 -5.52 -12.25
N ASN A 47 -3.15 -5.76 -13.07
CA ASN A 47 -3.92 -4.68 -13.67
C ASN A 47 -4.90 -4.05 -12.67
N ASN A 48 -5.33 -4.80 -11.66
CA ASN A 48 -6.25 -4.34 -10.63
C ASN A 48 -6.18 -5.20 -9.36
N THR A 49 -6.80 -4.71 -8.30
CA THR A 49 -6.88 -5.39 -6.99
C THR A 49 -7.51 -6.80 -7.07
N ASP A 50 -8.53 -6.99 -7.91
CA ASP A 50 -9.23 -8.28 -7.99
C ASP A 50 -8.35 -9.38 -8.61
N GLU A 51 -7.59 -9.05 -9.65
CA GLU A 51 -6.61 -9.94 -10.29
C GLU A 51 -5.52 -10.35 -9.29
N MET A 52 -5.01 -9.39 -8.51
CA MET A 52 -4.05 -9.65 -7.44
C MET A 52 -4.62 -10.64 -6.42
N VAL A 53 -5.85 -10.44 -5.95
CA VAL A 53 -6.49 -11.34 -4.97
C VAL A 53 -6.74 -12.74 -5.56
N GLN A 54 -7.17 -12.82 -6.81
CA GLN A 54 -7.45 -14.09 -7.48
C GLN A 54 -6.19 -14.88 -7.82
N SER A 55 -5.05 -14.20 -8.03
CA SER A 55 -3.77 -14.87 -8.29
C SER A 55 -3.32 -15.76 -7.13
N ASN A 56 -3.76 -15.46 -5.90
CA ASN A 56 -3.56 -16.26 -4.68
C ASN A 56 -2.14 -16.82 -4.47
N ASP A 57 -1.12 -16.18 -5.05
CA ASP A 57 0.26 -16.54 -4.83
C ASP A 57 0.67 -16.14 -3.41
N GLU A 58 1.35 -17.04 -2.71
CA GLU A 58 1.75 -16.91 -1.31
C GLU A 58 2.53 -15.61 -1.04
N SER A 59 3.29 -15.12 -2.04
CA SER A 59 3.99 -13.85 -2.03
C SER A 59 3.07 -12.62 -1.97
N THR A 60 1.91 -12.67 -2.64
CA THR A 60 0.90 -11.59 -2.62
C THR A 60 0.25 -11.51 -1.24
N ASN A 61 -0.02 -12.67 -0.63
CA ASN A 61 -0.55 -12.75 0.73
C ASN A 61 0.46 -12.23 1.77
N ILE A 62 1.76 -12.58 1.66
CA ILE A 62 2.82 -12.07 2.54
C ILE A 62 2.97 -10.54 2.40
N PHE A 63 2.88 -9.99 1.19
CA PHE A 63 2.95 -8.55 0.97
C PHE A 63 1.75 -7.81 1.61
N LEU A 64 0.53 -8.32 1.41
CA LEU A 64 -0.68 -7.79 2.04
C LEU A 64 -0.62 -7.89 3.57
N ASP A 65 -0.06 -8.96 4.11
CA ASP A 65 0.10 -9.16 5.55
C ASP A 65 1.14 -8.19 6.15
N GLY A 66 2.29 -8.03 5.51
CA GLY A 66 3.32 -7.07 5.92
C GLY A 66 2.82 -5.63 5.89
N MET A 67 2.04 -5.28 4.87
CA MET A 67 1.40 -3.96 4.76
C MET A 67 0.36 -3.69 5.85
N ASN A 68 -0.49 -4.68 6.15
CA ASN A 68 -1.55 -4.51 7.15
C ASN A 68 -1.03 -4.56 8.59
N LYS A 69 0.07 -5.28 8.83
CA LYS A 69 0.71 -5.40 10.15
C LYS A 69 1.80 -4.34 10.40
N GLY A 70 2.22 -3.61 9.36
CA GLY A 70 3.33 -2.65 9.46
C GLY A 70 4.69 -3.31 9.65
N GLU A 71 4.79 -4.60 9.36
CA GLU A 71 6.05 -5.35 9.44
C GLU A 71 6.79 -5.22 8.11
N VAL A 72 7.98 -4.61 8.15
CA VAL A 72 8.91 -4.62 7.02
C VAL A 72 9.39 -6.06 6.86
N ILE A 73 9.07 -6.70 5.75
CA ILE A 73 9.56 -8.05 5.42
C ILE A 73 11.09 -7.98 5.31
N SER A 74 11.79 -8.44 6.35
CA SER A 74 13.24 -8.58 6.35
C SER A 74 13.61 -10.02 6.02
N GLY A 75 13.59 -10.38 4.74
CA GLY A 75 14.06 -11.69 4.30
C GLY A 75 13.63 -12.04 2.88
N PHE A 76 14.56 -11.90 1.95
CA PHE A 76 14.67 -12.78 0.78
C PHE A 76 15.88 -13.69 1.01
#